data_AF-A0A6J5ZKY7-F1
#
_entry.id   AF-A0A6J5ZKY7-F1
#
_cell.length_a   1.000
_cell.length_b   1.000
_cell.length_c   1.000
_cell.angle_alpha   90.00
_cell.angle_beta   90.00
_cell.angle_gamma   90.00
#
_symmetry.space_group_name_H-M   'P 1'
#
loop_
_entity.id
_entity.type
_entity.pdbx_description
1 polymer ?
#
loop_
_entity_poly.entity_id
_entity_poly.type
_entity_poly.pdbx_seq_one_letter_code
_entity_poly.pdbx_strand_id
1 'polypeptide(L)'
;MTTTGAVGDVAFRKELHQQLAPSVKASSYRRISGSSGVMYQLVEPRLVVELKCVDLQLEDLQGKAIKHPRLDYSADGWKVSGWSNSASVHNAVVIRLRNDKACTFEDIGWNQITRLIPIADVSDEIKLGTSEVIRRQVWSKEGSGKVDVRKLLIWKTNKESAGYPAYVVHWTDYSSTRKSPLDREVRLAPNEKEAVKIAEAMITENIKKGWSEVVK
;
A
#
# COMPACT_ATOMS: atom_id res chain seq x y z
N MET A 1 2.03 -10.83 -7.03
CA MET A 1 1.93 -11.03 -5.56
C MET A 1 0.48 -11.36 -5.22
N THR A 2 0.22 -12.53 -4.65
CA THR A 2 -1.13 -12.95 -4.21
C THR A 2 -1.28 -12.89 -2.69
N THR A 3 -2.52 -12.88 -2.19
CA THR A 3 -2.83 -12.91 -0.76
C THR A 3 -3.90 -13.96 -0.51
N THR A 4 -3.77 -14.74 0.57
CA THR A 4 -4.80 -15.68 1.00
C THR A 4 -5.05 -15.59 2.51
N GLY A 5 -6.32 -15.68 2.90
CA GLY A 5 -6.73 -15.87 4.28
C GLY A 5 -6.93 -17.34 4.66
N ALA A 6 -6.92 -18.25 3.68
CA ALA A 6 -7.07 -19.69 3.89
C ALA A 6 -5.72 -20.30 4.30
N VAL A 7 -5.37 -20.08 5.57
CA VAL A 7 -4.10 -20.49 6.17
C VAL A 7 -4.39 -21.38 7.37
N GLY A 8 -4.36 -22.70 7.15
CA GLY A 8 -4.49 -23.76 8.15
C GLY A 8 -5.55 -23.53 9.24
N ASP A 9 -5.31 -24.08 10.41
CA ASP A 9 -6.14 -23.86 11.60
C ASP A 9 -5.62 -22.72 12.48
N VAL A 10 -6.24 -22.49 13.64
CA VAL A 10 -5.84 -21.42 14.57
C VAL A 10 -4.44 -21.66 15.14
N ALA A 11 -4.07 -22.91 15.40
CA ALA A 11 -2.77 -23.25 15.97
C ALA A 11 -1.65 -22.92 14.97
N PHE A 12 -1.80 -23.35 13.73
CA PHE A 12 -0.86 -23.07 12.65
C PHE A 12 -0.72 -21.55 12.40
N ARG A 13 -1.82 -20.80 12.42
CA ARG A 13 -1.75 -19.32 12.29
C ARG A 13 -0.99 -18.66 13.44
N LYS A 14 -1.18 -19.14 14.68
CA LYS A 14 -0.44 -18.63 15.84
C LYS A 14 1.05 -18.91 15.72
N GLU A 15 1.41 -20.11 15.30
CA GLU A 15 2.81 -20.50 15.07
C GLU A 15 3.45 -19.61 14.00
N LEU A 16 2.80 -19.46 12.83
CA LEU A 16 3.29 -18.57 11.77
C LEU A 16 3.45 -17.14 12.25
N HIS A 17 2.51 -16.62 13.05
CA HIS A 17 2.61 -15.28 13.60
C HIS A 17 3.82 -15.12 14.52
N GLN A 18 4.04 -16.06 15.45
CA GLN A 18 5.20 -16.05 16.34
C GLN A 18 6.52 -16.08 15.57
N GLN A 19 6.57 -16.86 14.49
CA GLN A 19 7.73 -16.95 13.62
C GLN A 19 7.97 -15.67 12.81
N LEU A 20 6.92 -15.06 12.25
CA LEU A 20 7.04 -13.99 11.25
C LEU A 20 7.04 -12.58 11.84
N ALA A 21 6.33 -12.35 12.95
CA ALA A 21 6.23 -11.02 13.56
C ALA A 21 7.60 -10.38 13.93
N PRO A 22 8.61 -11.13 14.40
CA PRO A 22 9.94 -10.56 14.66
C PRO A 22 10.71 -10.21 13.38
N SER A 23 10.34 -10.77 12.23
CA SER A 23 11.04 -10.61 10.94
C SER A 23 10.45 -9.52 10.03
N VAL A 24 9.63 -8.62 10.58
CA VAL A 24 9.07 -7.50 9.82
C VAL A 24 10.18 -6.59 9.30
N LYS A 25 10.08 -6.21 8.02
CA LYS A 25 11.04 -5.32 7.35
C LYS A 25 10.31 -4.12 6.78
N ALA A 26 11.02 -2.99 6.70
CA ALA A 26 10.50 -1.80 6.05
C ALA A 26 10.13 -2.10 4.59
N SER A 27 9.10 -1.42 4.08
CA SER A 27 8.72 -1.55 2.68
C SER A 27 8.27 -0.22 2.09
N SER A 28 8.72 0.08 0.87
CA SER A 28 8.13 1.16 0.06
C SER A 28 6.79 0.76 -0.56
N TYR A 29 6.49 -0.55 -0.60
CA TYR A 29 5.21 -1.08 -1.03
C TYR A 29 4.21 -1.12 0.12
N ARG A 30 2.98 -0.67 -0.13
CA ARG A 30 1.88 -0.75 0.83
C ARG A 30 0.71 -1.47 0.19
N ARG A 31 0.15 -2.43 0.92
CA ARG A 31 -1.09 -3.12 0.56
C ARG A 31 -2.00 -3.23 1.77
N ILE A 32 -3.28 -3.06 1.54
CA ILE A 32 -4.33 -3.25 2.54
C ILE A 32 -5.13 -4.50 2.20
N SER A 33 -5.64 -5.16 3.22
CA SER A 33 -6.65 -6.20 3.07
C SER A 33 -7.93 -5.60 2.49
N GLY A 34 -8.45 -6.18 1.40
CA GLY A 34 -9.67 -5.71 0.77
C GLY A 34 -10.92 -5.84 1.66
N SER A 35 -10.92 -6.79 2.61
CA SER A 35 -12.06 -7.03 3.51
C SER A 35 -12.02 -6.22 4.80
N SER A 36 -10.83 -6.01 5.37
CA SER A 36 -10.68 -5.37 6.68
C SER A 36 -10.05 -3.97 6.63
N GLY A 37 -9.46 -3.57 5.50
CA GLY A 37 -8.69 -2.33 5.39
C GLY A 37 -7.36 -2.34 6.15
N VAL A 38 -7.04 -3.42 6.88
CA VAL A 38 -5.81 -3.54 7.66
C VAL A 38 -4.61 -3.65 6.72
N MET A 39 -3.55 -2.90 7.04
CA MET A 39 -2.31 -2.89 6.27
C MET A 39 -1.51 -4.18 6.50
N TYR A 40 -1.06 -4.81 5.41
CA TYR A 40 -0.13 -5.93 5.49
C TYR A 40 1.25 -5.46 5.95
N GLN A 41 1.91 -6.29 6.75
CA GLN A 41 3.33 -6.14 7.10
C GLN A 41 4.14 -7.11 6.24
N LEU A 42 5.17 -6.60 5.57
CA LEU A 42 6.10 -7.44 4.82
C LEU A 42 7.21 -7.92 5.76
N VAL A 43 7.60 -9.17 5.58
CA VAL A 43 8.61 -9.86 6.37
C VAL A 43 9.76 -10.29 5.49
N GLU A 44 10.89 -10.65 6.09
CA GLU A 44 12.01 -11.26 5.38
C GLU A 44 11.58 -12.54 4.63
N PRO A 45 11.97 -12.72 3.34
CA PRO A 45 11.61 -13.89 2.56
C PRO A 45 12.42 -15.11 3.01
N ARG A 46 11.86 -15.87 3.95
CA ARG A 46 12.54 -17.05 4.54
C ARG A 46 11.71 -18.34 4.56
N LEU A 47 10.42 -18.26 4.27
CA LEU A 47 9.51 -19.40 4.29
C LEU A 47 9.06 -19.75 2.88
N VAL A 48 9.04 -21.04 2.57
CA VAL A 48 8.42 -21.58 1.36
C VAL A 48 7.11 -22.27 1.75
N VAL A 49 6.03 -21.94 1.03
CA VAL A 49 4.69 -22.50 1.24
C VAL A 49 4.25 -23.28 0.01
N GLU A 50 3.61 -24.42 0.23
CA GLU A 50 2.87 -25.11 -0.82
C GLU A 50 1.47 -24.51 -0.94
N LEU A 51 1.12 -24.04 -2.13
CA LEU A 51 -0.16 -23.44 -2.42
C LEU A 51 -0.97 -24.34 -3.36
N LYS A 52 -2.24 -24.53 -3.02
CA LYS A 52 -3.25 -25.02 -3.96
C LYS A 52 -4.13 -23.84 -4.37
N CYS A 53 -4.48 -23.75 -5.64
CA CYS A 53 -5.44 -22.77 -6.14
C CYS A 53 -6.44 -23.43 -7.08
N VAL A 54 -7.55 -22.74 -7.35
CA VAL A 54 -8.53 -23.19 -8.34
C VAL A 54 -8.08 -22.81 -9.74
N ASP A 55 -7.59 -21.59 -9.92
CA ASP A 55 -7.25 -21.06 -11.24
C ASP A 55 -6.20 -19.94 -11.16
N LEU A 56 -5.57 -19.67 -12.30
CA LEU A 56 -4.63 -18.61 -12.56
C LEU A 56 -5.16 -17.73 -13.69
N GLN A 57 -5.46 -16.46 -13.40
CA GLN A 57 -6.01 -15.52 -14.38
C GLN A 57 -4.93 -14.55 -14.87
N LEU A 58 -4.87 -14.32 -16.17
CA LEU A 58 -3.94 -13.35 -16.79
C LEU A 58 -4.58 -12.00 -17.09
N GLU A 59 -5.90 -11.91 -17.11
CA GLU A 59 -6.64 -10.72 -17.51
C GLU A 59 -7.67 -10.34 -16.45
N ASP A 60 -7.92 -9.03 -16.33
CA ASP A 60 -9.00 -8.51 -15.52
C ASP A 60 -10.36 -8.61 -16.26
N LEU A 61 -11.44 -8.17 -15.60
CA LEU A 61 -12.79 -8.18 -16.17
C LEU A 61 -12.95 -7.32 -17.45
N GLN A 62 -11.96 -6.50 -17.79
CA GLN A 62 -11.94 -5.64 -18.99
C GLN A 62 -11.00 -6.21 -20.07
N GLY A 63 -10.47 -7.42 -19.90
CA GLY A 63 -9.52 -8.03 -20.83
C GLY A 63 -8.12 -7.41 -20.78
N LYS A 64 -7.78 -6.64 -19.74
CA LYS A 64 -6.45 -6.06 -19.58
C LYS A 64 -5.55 -7.03 -18.84
N ALA A 65 -4.30 -7.15 -19.29
CA ALA A 65 -3.29 -7.95 -18.61
C ALA A 65 -3.15 -7.56 -17.14
N ILE A 66 -3.20 -8.55 -16.26
CA ILE A 66 -2.98 -8.38 -14.83
C ILE A 66 -1.50 -8.05 -14.62
N LYS A 67 -1.26 -6.92 -13.93
CA LYS A 67 0.08 -6.52 -13.51
C LYS A 67 0.21 -6.56 -11.99
N HIS A 68 1.34 -7.05 -11.51
CA HIS A 68 1.70 -7.01 -10.09
C HIS A 68 3.01 -6.23 -9.91
N PRO A 69 3.24 -5.65 -8.72
CA PRO A 69 4.50 -4.99 -8.42
C PRO A 69 5.61 -6.03 -8.37
N ARG A 70 6.76 -5.70 -8.95
CA ARG A 70 8.04 -6.37 -8.70
C ARG A 70 8.63 -5.81 -7.42
N LEU A 71 9.02 -6.70 -6.52
CA LEU A 71 9.54 -6.36 -5.21
C LEU A 71 10.95 -6.90 -5.08
N ASP A 72 11.89 -6.00 -4.84
CA ASP A 72 13.28 -6.33 -4.56
C ASP A 72 13.49 -6.34 -3.05
N TYR A 73 14.21 -7.34 -2.55
CA TYR A 73 14.58 -7.45 -1.15
C TYR A 73 16.07 -7.17 -0.94
N SER A 74 16.39 -6.33 0.05
CA SER A 74 17.76 -5.97 0.43
C SER A 74 17.87 -5.76 1.95
N ALA A 75 19.04 -5.37 2.44
CA ALA A 75 19.24 -5.01 3.85
C ALA A 75 18.28 -3.89 4.32
N ASP A 76 17.90 -2.97 3.43
CA ASP A 76 16.96 -1.87 3.70
C ASP A 76 15.48 -2.33 3.74
N GLY A 77 15.22 -3.61 3.48
CA GLY A 77 13.88 -4.17 3.33
C GLY A 77 13.41 -4.20 1.87
N TRP A 78 12.10 -4.10 1.69
CA TRP A 78 11.42 -4.30 0.41
C TRP A 78 11.23 -3.01 -0.37
N LYS A 79 11.60 -3.02 -1.66
CA LYS A 79 11.39 -1.88 -2.57
C LYS A 79 10.63 -2.31 -3.80
N VAL A 80 9.66 -1.49 -4.23
CA VAL A 80 9.02 -1.66 -5.56
C VAL A 80 10.03 -1.27 -6.63
N SER A 81 10.38 -2.20 -7.51
CA SER A 81 11.30 -1.99 -8.64
C SER A 81 10.58 -1.75 -9.97
N GLY A 82 9.28 -2.07 -10.04
CA GLY A 82 8.45 -1.79 -11.20
C GLY A 82 7.17 -2.60 -11.16
N TRP A 83 6.53 -2.72 -12.33
CA TRP A 83 5.36 -3.57 -12.53
C TRP A 83 5.61 -4.52 -13.69
N SER A 84 5.16 -5.76 -13.56
CA SER A 84 5.26 -6.75 -14.63
C SER A 84 3.92 -7.44 -14.82
N ASN A 85 3.69 -7.92 -16.04
CA ASN A 85 2.60 -8.88 -16.28
C ASN A 85 2.75 -10.07 -15.34
N SER A 86 1.62 -10.56 -14.85
CA SER A 86 1.56 -11.60 -13.84
C SER A 86 0.26 -12.37 -13.95
N ALA A 87 0.19 -13.52 -13.28
CA ALA A 87 -1.08 -14.18 -13.00
C ALA A 87 -1.66 -13.71 -11.64
N SER A 88 -2.98 -13.56 -11.58
CA SER A 88 -3.75 -13.57 -10.33
C SER A 88 -4.04 -15.02 -9.92
N VAL A 89 -3.92 -15.33 -8.63
CA VAL A 89 -4.13 -16.67 -8.10
C VAL A 89 -5.48 -16.72 -7.40
N HIS A 90 -6.43 -17.46 -7.97
CA HIS A 90 -7.80 -17.53 -7.47
C HIS A 90 -7.99 -18.67 -6.46
N ASN A 91 -8.64 -18.33 -5.35
CA ASN A 91 -8.95 -19.26 -4.26
C ASN A 91 -7.71 -20.04 -3.77
N ALA A 92 -6.61 -19.32 -3.55
CA ALA A 92 -5.39 -19.89 -3.02
C ALA A 92 -5.59 -20.39 -1.58
N VAL A 93 -5.07 -21.57 -1.26
CA VAL A 93 -5.07 -22.19 0.07
C VAL A 93 -3.65 -22.63 0.39
N VAL A 94 -3.17 -22.28 1.58
CA VAL A 94 -1.90 -22.79 2.09
C VAL A 94 -2.10 -24.23 2.55
N ILE A 95 -1.34 -25.14 1.94
CA ILE A 95 -1.39 -26.57 2.28
C ILE A 95 -0.43 -26.88 3.42
N ARG A 96 0.82 -26.43 3.32
CA ARG A 96 1.87 -26.66 4.32
C ARG A 96 3.09 -25.78 4.10
N LEU A 97 3.96 -25.70 5.11
CA LEU A 97 5.34 -25.23 4.97
C LEU A 97 6.19 -26.28 4.27
N ARG A 98 7.10 -25.83 3.40
CA ARG A 98 8.08 -26.66 2.71
C ARG A 98 9.46 -26.40 3.30
N ASN A 99 9.73 -27.03 4.44
CA ASN A 99 11.03 -26.94 5.11
C ASN A 99 12.14 -27.68 4.33
N ASP A 100 11.76 -28.47 3.33
CA ASP A 100 12.63 -29.13 2.36
C ASP A 100 13.00 -28.24 1.16
N LYS A 101 12.54 -26.99 1.14
CA LYS A 101 12.74 -26.02 0.05
C LYS A 101 13.42 -24.76 0.55
N ALA A 102 14.24 -24.14 -0.30
CA ALA A 102 14.87 -22.86 -0.04
C ALA A 102 14.25 -21.75 -0.90
N CYS A 103 14.44 -20.49 -0.49
CA CYS A 103 14.02 -19.32 -1.27
C CYS A 103 14.99 -19.04 -2.43
N THR A 104 15.18 -20.00 -3.34
CA THR A 104 16.03 -19.89 -4.53
C THR A 104 15.22 -19.92 -5.82
N PHE A 105 15.86 -19.52 -6.93
CA PHE A 105 15.21 -19.52 -8.25
C PHE A 105 14.77 -20.93 -8.68
N GLU A 106 15.52 -21.96 -8.31
CA GLU A 106 15.23 -23.35 -8.66
C GLU A 106 13.99 -23.87 -7.92
N ASP A 107 13.84 -23.49 -6.66
CA ASP A 107 12.81 -24.03 -5.78
C ASP A 107 11.47 -23.31 -5.85
N ILE A 108 11.48 -21.99 -6.08
CA ILE A 108 10.28 -21.13 -6.11
C ILE A 108 10.25 -20.17 -7.31
N GLY A 109 10.97 -20.51 -8.38
CA GLY A 109 11.11 -19.67 -9.56
C GLY A 109 9.81 -19.37 -10.29
N TRP A 110 9.82 -18.25 -11.02
CA TRP A 110 8.71 -17.81 -11.86
C TRP A 110 8.34 -18.84 -12.95
N ASN A 111 9.31 -19.66 -13.35
CA ASN A 111 9.15 -20.77 -14.28
C ASN A 111 8.08 -21.79 -13.84
N GLN A 112 7.79 -21.92 -12.54
CA GLN A 112 6.75 -22.81 -12.04
C GLN A 112 5.35 -22.42 -12.56
N ILE A 113 5.13 -21.13 -12.77
CA ILE A 113 3.89 -20.57 -13.31
C ILE A 113 3.96 -20.50 -14.83
N THR A 114 5.04 -19.95 -15.40
CA THR A 114 5.10 -19.70 -16.84
C THR A 114 5.11 -20.96 -17.71
N ARG A 115 5.50 -22.11 -17.14
CA ARG A 115 5.37 -23.42 -17.80
C ARG A 115 3.92 -23.92 -17.92
N LEU A 116 3.02 -23.42 -17.07
CA LEU A 116 1.60 -23.78 -17.07
C LEU A 116 0.80 -22.82 -17.96
N ILE A 117 1.14 -21.53 -17.88
CA ILE A 117 0.45 -20.47 -18.62
C ILE A 117 1.49 -19.47 -19.13
N PRO A 118 1.55 -19.19 -20.44
CA PRO A 118 2.51 -18.26 -21.00
C PRO A 118 2.18 -16.82 -20.55
N ILE A 119 3.09 -16.20 -19.81
CA ILE A 119 2.99 -14.80 -19.38
C ILE A 119 4.02 -14.02 -20.18
N ALA A 120 3.56 -13.05 -20.97
CA ALA A 120 4.45 -12.17 -21.72
C ALA A 120 5.33 -11.38 -20.75
N ASP A 121 6.65 -11.44 -20.94
CA ASP A 121 7.63 -10.73 -20.13
C ASP A 121 7.67 -9.24 -20.50
N VAL A 122 6.59 -8.54 -20.14
CA VAL A 122 6.48 -7.09 -20.27
C VAL A 122 6.65 -6.50 -18.89
N SER A 123 7.66 -5.66 -18.79
CA SER A 123 8.16 -5.17 -17.53
C SER A 123 8.37 -3.66 -17.65
N ASP A 124 7.58 -2.91 -16.87
CA ASP A 124 7.71 -1.46 -16.79
C ASP A 124 8.69 -1.18 -15.64
N GLU A 125 9.98 -0.97 -15.97
CA GLU A 125 10.91 -0.34 -15.05
C GLU A 125 10.58 1.14 -14.97
N ILE A 126 9.74 1.51 -14.01
CA ILE A 126 9.41 2.92 -13.79
C ILE A 126 10.25 3.44 -12.64
N LYS A 127 11.38 4.09 -12.97
CA LYS A 127 12.08 4.95 -12.00
C LYS A 127 11.21 6.16 -11.71
N LEU A 128 10.47 6.09 -10.62
CA LEU A 128 9.59 7.17 -10.16
C LEU A 128 10.33 8.09 -9.21
N GLY A 129 10.07 9.39 -9.33
CA GLY A 129 10.60 10.37 -8.40
C GLY A 129 10.02 10.19 -6.99
N THR A 130 10.79 10.56 -5.97
CA THR A 130 10.32 10.65 -4.60
C THR A 130 9.24 11.73 -4.49
N SER A 131 8.19 11.49 -3.69
CA SER A 131 7.18 12.53 -3.47
C SER A 131 7.73 13.64 -2.57
N GLU A 132 7.35 14.88 -2.89
CA GLU A 132 7.87 16.08 -2.25
C GLU A 132 6.72 16.88 -1.63
N VAL A 133 6.78 17.12 -0.33
CA VAL A 133 5.79 17.94 0.37
C VAL A 133 6.06 19.41 0.06
N ILE A 134 5.12 20.07 -0.62
CA ILE A 134 5.23 21.47 -1.02
C ILE A 134 4.56 22.42 -0.03
N ARG A 135 3.54 21.94 0.69
CA ARG A 135 2.83 22.74 1.70
C ARG A 135 2.35 21.86 2.84
N ARG A 136 2.57 22.34 4.07
CA ARG A 136 2.06 21.74 5.29
C ARG A 136 1.57 22.85 6.21
N GLN A 137 0.30 22.80 6.57
CA GLN A 137 -0.28 23.70 7.57
C GLN A 137 -1.07 22.90 8.60
N VAL A 138 -1.00 23.32 9.84
CA VAL A 138 -1.66 22.67 10.97
C VAL A 138 -2.36 23.73 11.79
N TRP A 139 -3.59 23.47 12.17
CA TRP A 139 -4.37 24.31 13.07
C TRP A 139 -4.77 23.51 14.29
N SER A 140 -4.86 24.20 15.42
CA SER A 140 -5.37 23.66 16.66
C SER A 140 -6.54 24.49 17.16
N LYS A 141 -7.45 23.85 17.88
CA LYS A 141 -8.53 24.50 18.60
C LYS A 141 -8.62 23.89 19.99
N GLU A 142 -8.48 24.73 21.00
CA GLU A 142 -8.59 24.33 22.39
C GLU A 142 -10.01 24.57 22.91
N GLY A 143 -10.53 23.63 23.70
CA GLY A 143 -11.83 23.76 24.36
C GLY A 143 -12.04 22.71 25.45
N SER A 144 -12.49 23.13 26.63
CA SER A 144 -12.78 22.25 27.77
C SER A 144 -11.64 21.27 28.12
N GLY A 145 -10.39 21.75 28.07
CA GLY A 145 -9.20 20.94 28.36
C GLY A 145 -8.82 19.92 27.27
N LYS A 146 -9.42 20.00 26.08
CA LYS A 146 -9.13 19.14 24.93
C LYS A 146 -8.59 19.96 23.77
N VAL A 147 -7.81 19.31 22.91
CA VAL A 147 -7.22 19.91 21.70
C VAL A 147 -7.69 19.14 20.47
N ASP A 148 -8.38 19.85 19.59
CA ASP A 148 -8.70 19.37 18.25
C ASP A 148 -7.62 19.83 17.26
N VAL A 149 -7.33 19.03 16.25
CA VAL A 149 -6.24 19.28 15.29
C VAL A 149 -6.73 19.12 13.87
N ARG A 150 -6.48 20.13 13.03
CA ARG A 150 -6.69 20.05 11.59
C ARG A 150 -5.38 20.21 10.86
N LYS A 151 -5.17 19.46 9.80
CA LYS A 151 -3.93 19.47 9.05
C LYS A 151 -4.21 19.38 7.56
N LEU A 152 -3.60 20.30 6.82
CA LEU A 152 -3.52 20.29 5.36
C LEU A 152 -2.11 19.86 4.94
N LEU A 153 -2.04 18.98 3.95
CA LEU A 153 -0.82 18.67 3.22
C LEU A 153 -1.06 18.76 1.72
N ILE A 154 -0.10 19.35 1.00
CA ILE A 154 0.01 19.24 -0.44
C ILE A 154 1.38 18.65 -0.75
N TRP A 155 1.42 17.66 -1.64
CA TRP A 155 2.68 17.14 -2.16
C TRP A 155 2.61 16.83 -3.64
N LYS A 156 3.75 17.01 -4.31
CA LYS A 156 3.98 16.53 -5.66
C LYS A 156 4.30 15.05 -5.61
N THR A 157 3.64 14.25 -6.42
CA THR A 157 3.81 12.80 -6.40
C THR A 157 5.10 12.37 -7.11
N ASN A 158 5.46 13.08 -8.19
CA ASN A 158 6.52 12.73 -9.15
C ASN A 158 6.29 11.35 -9.80
N LYS A 159 5.02 11.03 -10.10
CA LYS A 159 4.54 9.74 -10.62
C LYS A 159 3.67 9.83 -11.88
N GLU A 160 3.71 10.98 -12.55
CA GLU A 160 2.93 11.29 -13.75
C GLU A 160 3.26 10.33 -14.89
N SER A 161 4.53 9.93 -15.03
CA SER A 161 4.98 8.94 -16.03
C SER A 161 4.38 7.55 -15.84
N ALA A 162 3.90 7.23 -14.64
CA ALA A 162 3.17 5.98 -14.35
C ALA A 162 1.64 6.16 -14.37
N GLY A 163 1.14 7.30 -14.87
CA GLY A 163 -0.30 7.57 -14.96
C GLY A 163 -0.96 7.93 -13.62
N TYR A 164 -0.17 8.19 -12.56
CA TYR A 164 -0.71 8.70 -11.30
C TYR A 164 -0.89 10.23 -11.34
N PRO A 165 -1.82 10.79 -10.54
CA PRO A 165 -1.98 12.24 -10.44
C PRO A 165 -0.70 12.95 -9.98
N ALA A 166 -0.42 14.11 -10.56
CA ALA A 166 0.78 14.90 -10.27
C ALA A 166 0.81 15.42 -8.82
N TYR A 167 -0.34 15.76 -8.24
CA TYR A 167 -0.45 16.32 -6.90
C TYR A 167 -1.56 15.65 -6.09
N VAL A 168 -1.37 15.61 -4.78
CA VAL A 168 -2.38 15.18 -3.81
C VAL A 168 -2.54 16.27 -2.75
N VAL A 169 -3.80 16.57 -2.42
CA VAL A 169 -4.20 17.44 -1.32
C VAL A 169 -4.88 16.56 -0.26
N HIS A 170 -4.31 16.55 0.95
CA HIS A 170 -4.79 15.73 2.06
C HIS A 170 -5.25 16.63 3.20
N TRP A 171 -6.48 16.40 3.63
CA TRP A 171 -7.05 17.00 4.83
C TRP A 171 -7.13 15.94 5.93
N THR A 172 -6.71 16.31 7.13
CA THR A 172 -6.92 15.53 8.35
C THR A 172 -7.67 16.38 9.35
N ASP A 173 -8.74 15.84 9.92
CA ASP A 173 -9.49 16.45 11.01
C ASP A 173 -9.50 15.47 12.19
N TYR A 174 -8.92 15.86 13.32
CA TYR A 174 -8.91 15.11 14.56
C TYR A 174 -9.67 15.85 15.65
N SER A 175 -10.55 15.13 16.35
CA SER A 175 -11.21 15.59 17.56
C SER A 175 -11.47 14.43 18.51
N SER A 176 -10.99 14.56 19.74
CA SER A 176 -11.10 13.52 20.77
C SER A 176 -12.53 13.27 21.25
N THR A 177 -13.48 14.15 20.92
CA THR A 177 -14.89 14.05 21.36
C THR A 177 -15.79 13.35 20.35
N ARG A 178 -15.31 13.09 19.12
CA ARG A 178 -16.10 12.39 18.09
C ARG A 178 -16.06 10.87 18.28
N LYS A 179 -17.16 10.20 17.93
CA LYS A 179 -17.24 8.74 17.85
C LYS A 179 -16.18 8.15 16.91
N SER A 180 -15.92 8.83 15.79
CA SER A 180 -14.74 8.61 14.95
C SER A 180 -13.78 9.78 15.16
N PRO A 181 -12.74 9.64 15.99
CA PRO A 181 -11.90 10.77 16.36
C PRO A 181 -11.14 11.36 15.18
N LEU A 182 -10.83 10.56 14.16
CA LEU A 182 -10.03 10.94 13.01
C LEU A 182 -10.87 10.83 11.73
N ASP A 183 -10.91 11.93 10.98
CA ASP A 183 -11.49 12.01 9.64
C ASP A 183 -10.43 12.49 8.64
N ARG A 184 -10.54 12.03 7.39
CA ARG A 184 -9.53 12.27 6.34
C ARG A 184 -10.18 12.43 4.98
N GLU A 185 -9.79 13.47 4.26
CA GLU A 185 -10.18 13.70 2.87
C GLU A 185 -8.96 13.75 1.97
N VAL A 186 -9.06 13.17 0.77
CA VAL A 186 -7.99 13.17 -0.23
C VAL A 186 -8.56 13.65 -1.56
N ARG A 187 -7.95 14.69 -2.12
CA ARG A 187 -8.24 15.19 -3.46
C ARG A 187 -6.99 15.09 -4.32
N LEU A 188 -7.19 14.86 -5.61
CA LEU A 188 -6.13 14.74 -6.61
C LEU A 188 -6.13 15.97 -7.50
N ALA A 189 -4.96 16.41 -7.96
CA ALA A 189 -4.83 17.55 -8.86
C ALA A 189 -3.80 17.29 -9.96
N PRO A 190 -4.05 17.77 -11.19
CA PRO A 190 -3.15 17.56 -12.33
C PRO A 190 -1.95 18.51 -12.32
N ASN A 191 -2.02 19.62 -11.57
CA ASN A 191 -0.94 20.61 -11.46
C ASN A 191 -1.01 21.35 -10.12
N GLU A 192 0.04 22.08 -9.78
CA GLU A 192 0.18 22.79 -8.51
C GLU A 192 -0.90 23.85 -8.31
N LYS A 193 -1.25 24.60 -9.37
CA LYS A 193 -2.26 25.65 -9.31
C LYS A 193 -3.63 25.11 -8.88
N GLU A 194 -4.07 23.99 -9.46
CA GLU A 194 -5.32 23.34 -9.06
C GLU A 194 -5.21 22.73 -7.65
N ALA A 195 -4.05 22.18 -7.28
CA ALA A 195 -3.82 21.67 -5.93
C ALA A 195 -3.94 22.79 -4.87
N VAL A 196 -3.36 23.95 -5.12
CA VAL A 196 -3.47 25.14 -4.27
C VAL A 196 -4.91 25.63 -4.20
N LYS A 197 -5.63 25.69 -5.33
CA LYS A 197 -7.05 26.07 -5.35
C LYS A 197 -7.92 25.15 -4.49
N ILE A 198 -7.73 23.83 -4.58
CA ILE A 198 -8.44 22.85 -3.74
C ILE A 198 -8.10 23.08 -2.27
N ALA A 199 -6.82 23.29 -1.96
CA ALA A 199 -6.36 23.52 -0.60
C ALA A 199 -6.96 24.79 0.03
N GLU A 200 -7.01 25.90 -0.71
CA GLU A 200 -7.64 27.14 -0.24
C GLU A 200 -9.15 26.97 0.00
N ALA A 201 -9.83 26.21 -0.86
CA ALA A 201 -11.24 25.87 -0.65
C ALA A 201 -11.44 25.05 0.64
N MET A 202 -10.60 24.03 0.88
CA MET A 202 -10.63 23.24 2.11
C MET A 202 -10.36 24.08 3.35
N ILE A 203 -9.39 25.00 3.30
CA ILE A 203 -9.11 25.93 4.41
C ILE A 203 -10.33 26.81 4.68
N THR A 204 -10.91 27.42 3.64
CA THR A 204 -12.06 28.33 3.77
C THR A 204 -13.27 27.62 4.38
N GLU A 205 -13.52 26.37 3.97
CA GLU A 205 -14.64 25.57 4.47
C GLU A 205 -14.44 25.15 5.93
N ASN A 206 -13.21 24.76 6.30
CA ASN A 206 -12.96 24.10 7.58
C ASN A 206 -12.44 25.07 8.64
N ILE A 207 -11.51 25.97 8.33
CA ILE A 207 -10.86 26.84 9.32
C ILE A 207 -11.74 28.06 9.61
N LYS A 208 -12.61 27.91 10.60
CA LYS A 208 -13.53 28.96 11.09
C LYS A 208 -12.99 29.61 12.38
N LYS A 209 -13.76 30.52 12.97
CA LYS A 209 -13.41 31.19 14.24
C LYS A 209 -13.04 30.18 15.34
N GLY A 210 -11.94 30.44 16.04
CA GLY A 210 -11.43 29.64 17.15
C GLY A 210 -10.37 28.60 16.76
N TRP A 211 -10.00 28.50 15.48
CA TRP A 211 -8.83 27.73 15.05
C TRP A 211 -7.62 28.66 14.96
N SER A 212 -6.49 28.21 15.51
CA SER A 212 -5.22 28.93 15.48
C SER A 212 -4.19 28.10 14.73
N GLU A 213 -3.51 28.72 13.77
CA GLU A 213 -2.43 28.06 13.04
C GLU A 213 -1.26 27.78 13.99
N VAL A 214 -0.76 26.54 13.96
CA VAL A 214 0.40 26.10 14.71
C VAL A 214 1.63 26.41 13.86
N VAL A 215 2.20 27.57 14.09
CA VAL A 215 3.48 27.97 13.47
C VAL A 215 4.59 27.16 14.12
N LYS A 216 5.41 26.51 13.30
CA LYS A 216 6.63 25.82 13.72
C LYS A 216 7.84 26.59 13.22
#